data_AF-A0A9P5XAX8-F1
#
_entry.id   AF-A0A9P5XAX8-F1
#
_cell.length_a   1.000
_cell.length_b   1.000
_cell.length_c   1.000
_cell.angle_alpha   90.00
_cell.angle_beta   90.00
_cell.angle_gamma   90.00
#
_symmetry.space_group_name_H-M   'P 1'
#
loop_
_entity.id
_entity.type
_entity.pdbx_description
1 polymer ?
#
loop_
_entity_poly.entity_id
_entity_poly.type
_entity_poly.pdbx_seq_one_letter_code
_entity_poly.pdbx_strand_id
1 'polypeptide(L)'
;PGPTPLPVSQCGTGNLQCCNSLERSDGSLVGTLLGLLGVVLQGVEAVIGITCSPIDILGIGQNQCHTQPVCCQNNDFHGIIAIGCVPININL
;
A
#
# COMPACT_ATOMS: atom_id res chain seq x y z
N PRO A 1 -17.16 -12.45 -1.06
CA PRO A 1 -15.83 -13.02 -1.40
C PRO A 1 -14.81 -11.89 -1.57
N GLY A 2 -13.90 -11.72 -0.60
CA GLY A 2 -12.78 -10.77 -0.76
C GLY A 2 -11.73 -11.33 -1.74
N PRO A 3 -10.90 -10.47 -2.35
CA PRO A 3 -9.81 -10.93 -3.20
C PRO A 3 -8.87 -11.85 -2.39
N THR A 4 -8.49 -12.98 -2.99
CA THR A 4 -7.53 -13.90 -2.39
C THR A 4 -6.20 -13.16 -2.19
N PRO A 5 -5.61 -13.17 -0.98
CA PRO A 5 -4.36 -12.45 -0.76
C PRO A 5 -3.25 -13.05 -1.62
N LEU A 6 -2.47 -12.19 -2.26
CA LEU A 6 -1.39 -12.61 -3.16
C LEU A 6 -0.18 -13.08 -2.33
N PRO A 7 0.58 -14.08 -2.80
CA PRO A 7 1.83 -14.46 -2.14
C PRO A 7 2.87 -13.35 -2.29
N VAL A 8 3.69 -13.14 -1.25
CA VAL A 8 4.74 -12.10 -1.20
C VAL A 8 5.70 -12.15 -2.39
N SER A 9 5.97 -13.33 -2.94
CA SER A 9 6.84 -13.53 -4.12
C SER A 9 6.31 -12.88 -5.40
N GLN A 10 5.03 -12.51 -5.43
CA GLN A 10 4.42 -11.78 -6.54
C GLN A 10 4.49 -10.26 -6.35
N CYS A 11 4.97 -9.79 -5.20
CA CYS A 11 5.22 -8.38 -4.99
C CYS A 11 6.63 -8.03 -5.47
N GLY A 12 6.74 -6.99 -6.31
CA GLY A 12 8.03 -6.47 -6.75
C GLY A 12 8.90 -6.02 -5.56
N THR A 13 10.21 -6.12 -5.73
CA THR A 13 11.18 -5.59 -4.76
C THR A 13 10.95 -4.09 -4.57
N GLY A 14 10.69 -3.65 -3.34
CA GLY A 14 10.41 -2.24 -3.01
C GLY A 14 8.92 -1.87 -2.95
N ASN A 15 8.03 -2.76 -3.40
CA ASN A 15 6.59 -2.54 -3.43
C ASN A 15 5.87 -3.03 -2.16
N LEU A 16 6.59 -3.73 -1.29
CA LEU A 16 6.07 -4.21 -0.01
C LEU A 16 5.95 -3.05 0.98
N GLN A 17 4.73 -2.83 1.46
CA GLN A 17 4.42 -1.73 2.36
C GLN A 17 3.62 -2.22 3.56
N CYS A 18 3.87 -1.60 4.71
CA CYS A 18 3.05 -1.71 5.90
C CYS A 18 2.29 -0.39 6.05
N CYS A 19 0.98 -0.41 5.85
CA CYS A 19 0.15 0.79 5.92
C CYS A 19 -0.74 0.77 7.17
N ASN A 20 -0.98 1.93 7.76
CA ASN A 20 -1.85 2.05 8.93
C ASN A 20 -3.32 1.81 8.59
N SER A 21 -3.74 2.24 7.40
CA SER A 21 -5.09 1.98 6.88
C SER A 21 -5.10 1.79 5.37
N LEU A 22 -6.18 1.17 4.89
CA LEU A 22 -6.50 1.01 3.48
C LEU A 22 -7.84 1.69 3.20
N GLU A 23 -7.86 2.53 2.18
CA GLU A 23 -9.03 3.30 1.78
C GLU A 23 -9.28 3.12 0.28
N ARG A 24 -10.49 3.40 -0.20
CA ARG A 24 -10.75 3.42 -1.64
C ARG A 24 -10.42 4.77 -2.24
N SER A 25 -10.03 4.78 -3.52
CA SER A 25 -9.70 5.99 -4.27
C SER A 25 -10.84 7.01 -4.35
N ASP A 26 -12.10 6.58 -4.17
CA ASP A 26 -13.29 7.43 -4.13
C ASP A 26 -13.63 7.96 -2.72
N GLY A 27 -12.82 7.64 -1.70
CA GLY A 27 -12.96 8.16 -0.35
C GLY A 27 -12.63 9.65 -0.24
N SER A 28 -13.40 10.40 0.56
CA SER A 28 -13.23 11.85 0.73
C SER A 28 -11.85 12.25 1.27
N LEU A 29 -11.31 11.46 2.22
CA LEU A 29 -9.96 11.64 2.76
C LEU A 29 -8.90 11.46 1.66
N VAL A 30 -9.05 10.39 0.86
CA VAL A 30 -8.11 10.06 -0.22
C VAL A 30 -8.14 11.13 -1.31
N GLY A 31 -9.32 11.58 -1.72
CA GLY A 31 -9.45 12.69 -2.68
C GLY A 31 -8.76 13.97 -2.21
N THR A 32 -8.85 14.28 -0.91
CA THR A 32 -8.14 15.42 -0.31
C THR A 32 -6.63 15.24 -0.38
N LEU A 33 -6.11 14.08 0.03
CA LEU A 33 -4.67 13.78 -0.01
C LEU A 33 -4.12 13.80 -1.44
N LEU A 34 -4.81 13.17 -2.39
CA LEU A 34 -4.43 13.16 -3.80
C LEU A 34 -4.41 14.58 -4.38
N GLY A 35 -5.41 15.42 -4.03
CA GLY A 35 -5.46 16.82 -4.44
C GLY A 35 -4.30 17.65 -3.88
N LEU A 36 -3.93 17.46 -2.61
CA LEU A 36 -2.77 18.11 -1.99
C LEU A 36 -1.44 17.67 -2.60
N LEU A 37 -1.35 16.42 -3.03
CA LEU A 37 -0.15 15.83 -3.65
C LEU A 37 -0.10 16.03 -5.18
N GLY A 38 -1.14 16.62 -5.79
CA GLY A 38 -1.23 16.81 -7.24
C GLY A 38 -1.37 15.51 -8.04
N VAL A 39 -1.91 14.45 -7.44
CA VAL A 39 -2.08 13.14 -8.06
C VAL A 39 -3.46 13.02 -8.69
N VAL A 40 -3.52 12.57 -9.94
CA VAL A 40 -4.77 12.35 -10.67
C VAL A 40 -4.88 10.88 -11.07
N LEU A 41 -5.89 10.18 -10.54
CA LEU A 41 -6.09 8.74 -10.79
C LEU A 41 -6.89 8.41 -12.06
N GLN A 42 -7.24 9.38 -12.91
CA GLN A 42 -7.94 9.18 -14.20
C GLN A 42 -9.14 8.19 -14.17
N GLY A 43 -9.89 8.15 -13.07
CA GLY A 43 -11.03 7.23 -12.92
C GLY A 43 -10.66 5.78 -12.56
N VAL A 44 -9.41 5.52 -12.19
CA VAL A 44 -8.97 4.23 -11.66
C VAL A 44 -9.53 4.04 -10.25
N GLU A 45 -10.38 3.02 -10.10
CA GLU A 45 -10.73 2.49 -8.79
C GLU A 45 -9.55 1.69 -8.25
N ALA A 46 -8.95 2.19 -7.16
CA ALA A 46 -7.81 1.55 -6.52
C ALA A 46 -7.96 1.61 -5.01
N VAL A 47 -7.33 0.65 -4.33
CA VAL A 47 -7.12 0.73 -2.88
C VAL A 47 -5.85 1.53 -2.62
N ILE A 48 -5.94 2.49 -1.72
CA ILE A 48 -4.89 3.40 -1.32
C ILE A 48 -4.50 3.08 0.12
N GLY A 49 -3.21 2.81 0.35
CA GLY A 49 -2.65 2.72 1.68
C GLY A 49 -2.33 4.12 2.21
N ILE A 50 -2.64 4.36 3.49
CA ILE A 50 -2.37 5.62 4.19
C ILE A 50 -1.32 5.38 5.27
N THR A 51 -0.34 6.28 5.35
CA THR A 51 0.80 6.22 6.28
C THR A 51 1.48 4.86 6.19
N CYS A 52 2.20 4.66 5.09
CA CYS A 52 2.87 3.43 4.74
C CYS A 52 4.38 3.52 5.01
N SER A 53 4.94 2.41 5.51
CA SER A 53 6.38 2.23 5.66
C SER A 53 6.85 1.03 4.84
N PRO A 54 8.00 1.10 4.16
CA PRO A 54 8.52 -0.03 3.42
C PRO A 54 8.85 -1.18 4.38
N ILE A 55 8.48 -2.39 3.96
CA ILE A 55 8.84 -3.62 4.66
C ILE A 55 10.09 -4.17 3.98
N ASP A 56 11.17 -4.30 4.75
CA ASP A 56 12.39 -4.93 4.26
C ASP A 56 12.34 -6.45 4.48
N ILE A 57 12.11 -7.20 3.40
CA ILE A 57 12.05 -8.66 3.42
C ILE A 57 13.42 -9.32 3.66
N LEU A 58 14.53 -8.58 3.53
CA LEU A 58 15.87 -9.11 3.79
C LEU A 58 16.23 -9.10 5.28
N GLY A 59 15.32 -8.65 6.15
CA GLY A 59 15.46 -8.76 7.60
C GLY A 59 16.55 -7.87 8.20
N ILE A 60 17.13 -6.94 7.42
CA ILE A 60 18.17 -6.01 7.90
C ILE A 60 17.62 -4.85 8.73
N GLY A 61 16.30 -4.73 8.85
CA GLY A 61 15.63 -3.78 9.73
C GLY A 61 14.31 -4.36 10.21
N GLN A 62 14.15 -4.49 11.52
CA GLN A 62 12.99 -5.07 12.19
C GLN A 62 11.75 -4.18 12.05
N ASN A 63 11.21 -4.01 10.84
CA ASN A 63 9.90 -3.38 10.65
C ASN A 63 8.85 -4.48 10.65
N GLN A 64 8.51 -4.99 11.83
CA GLN A 64 7.37 -5.90 12.00
C GLN A 64 6.12 -5.10 11.62
N CYS A 65 5.45 -5.49 10.54
CA CYS A 65 4.17 -4.88 10.19
C CYS A 65 3.13 -5.32 11.22
N HIS A 66 2.76 -4.42 12.12
CA HIS A 66 1.75 -4.70 13.15
C HIS A 66 0.32 -4.63 12.60
N THR A 67 0.17 -4.14 11.35
CA THR A 67 -1.07 -4.12 10.58
C THR A 67 -0.99 -5.11 9.43
N GLN A 68 -1.98 -5.10 8.53
CA GLN A 68 -1.99 -5.95 7.35
C GLN A 68 -0.89 -5.50 6.36
N PRO A 69 0.10 -6.35 6.03
CA PRO A 69 1.05 -6.04 4.97
C PRO A 69 0.36 -6.04 3.61
N VAL A 70 0.81 -5.15 2.75
CA VAL A 70 0.28 -4.95 1.41
C VAL A 70 1.38 -4.86 0.37
N CYS A 71 1.03 -5.18 -0.88
CA CYS A 71 1.83 -4.86 -2.04
C CYS A 71 1.18 -3.68 -2.77
N CYS A 72 1.92 -2.61 -3.02
CA CYS A 72 1.40 -1.43 -3.71
C CYS A 72 2.13 -1.19 -5.03
N GLN A 73 1.47 -0.54 -5.98
CA GLN A 73 2.01 -0.28 -7.33
C GLN A 73 2.85 0.99 -7.39
N ASN A 74 2.50 2.01 -6.61
CA ASN A 74 3.23 3.25 -6.52
C ASN A 74 3.26 3.76 -5.08
N ASN A 75 4.45 4.03 -4.56
CA ASN A 75 4.73 4.38 -3.18
C ASN A 75 5.69 5.58 -3.06
N ASP A 76 5.82 6.39 -4.12
CA ASP A 76 6.75 7.52 -4.22
C ASP A 76 6.31 8.77 -3.43
N PHE A 77 5.34 8.64 -2.51
CA PHE A 77 4.73 9.74 -1.77
C PHE A 77 5.29 9.88 -0.35
N HIS A 78 6.57 9.54 -0.15
CA HIS A 78 7.27 9.63 1.12
C HIS A 78 6.54 8.93 2.29
N GLY A 79 5.83 7.84 1.98
CA GLY A 79 5.05 7.08 2.97
C GLY A 79 3.71 7.72 3.37
N ILE A 80 3.30 8.86 2.81
CA ILE A 80 1.99 9.45 3.11
C ILE A 80 0.87 8.58 2.53
N ILE A 81 1.01 8.22 1.25
CA ILE A 81 0.10 7.31 0.56
C ILE A 81 0.89 6.27 -0.26
N ALA A 82 0.24 5.15 -0.53
CA ALA A 82 0.65 4.19 -1.55
C ALA A 82 -0.57 3.76 -2.37
N ILE A 83 -0.42 3.63 -3.68
CA ILE A 83 -1.51 3.45 -4.65
C ILE A 83 -1.53 2.00 -5.14
N GLY A 84 -2.73 1.47 -5.38
CA GLY A 84 -2.91 0.14 -5.96
C GLY A 84 -2.52 -0.97 -4.99
N CYS A 85 -2.82 -0.77 -3.71
CA CYS A 85 -2.43 -1.69 -2.66
C CYS A 85 -3.33 -2.91 -2.61
N VAL A 86 -2.73 -4.09 -2.46
CA VAL A 86 -3.43 -5.36 -2.29
C VAL A 86 -2.90 -6.10 -1.07
N PRO A 87 -3.78 -6.67 -0.22
CA PRO A 87 -3.34 -7.48 0.91
C PRO A 87 -2.48 -8.66 0.45
N ILE A 88 -1.37 -8.89 1.14
CA ILE A 88 -0.51 -10.05 0.92
C ILE A 88 -0.43 -10.90 2.18
N ASN A 89 -0.23 -12.20 2.00
CA ASN A 89 0.11 -13.09 3.11
C ASN A 89 1.63 -13.25 3.17
N ILE A 90 2.24 -12.82 4.28
CA ILE A 90 3.63 -13.10 4.64
C ILE A 90 3.70 -14.42 5.42
N ASN A 91 3.31 -15.53 4.81
CA ASN A 91 3.69 -16.83 5.34
C ASN A 91 5.15 -17.06 4.97
N LEU A 92 6.06 -16.87 5.93
CA LEU A 92 7.47 -17.23 5.81
C LEU A 92 7.67 -18.68 6.26
#